data_AF-A0A3N1H4W3-F1
#
_entry.id   AF-A0A3N1H4W3-F1
#
_cell.length_a   1.000
_cell.length_b   1.000
_cell.length_c   1.000
_cell.angle_alpha   90.00
_cell.angle_beta   90.00
_cell.angle_gamma   90.00
#
_symmetry.space_group_name_H-M   'P 1'
#
loop_
_entity.id
_entity.type
_entity.pdbx_description
1 polymer ?
#
loop_
_entity_poly.entity_id
_entity_poly.type
_entity_poly.pdbx_seq_one_letter_code
_entity_poly.pdbx_strand_id
1 'polypeptide(L)'
;MSSRTTSVWVESADKTGQAKAMDTYRISIDDRSGATLRGRVHIINPDAEAVPPGRDFALRVIVEVWHRIRHGHFFTSGEENLPDDRLHLGLDELRGVVEEPGLKSVFERLRALDRGRDARAFHERACEVVVDYRLGEIRNWPPPWDFGDEDDEEYDEDAYAGKLAAMTLEDYPYAEFTITVGDVRHVAHIGGGIHFATAIQGGFDRE
;
A
#
# COMPACT_ATOMS: atom_id res chain seq x y z
N MET A 1 -36.31 -18.86 9.90
CA MET A 1 -35.65 -18.18 11.02
C MET A 1 -34.45 -17.47 10.43
N SER A 2 -34.53 -16.14 10.34
CA SER A 2 -33.56 -15.30 9.65
C SER A 2 -32.69 -14.66 10.72
N SER A 3 -31.47 -15.15 10.90
CA SER A 3 -30.50 -14.54 11.81
C SER A 3 -29.92 -13.30 11.14
N ARG A 4 -30.13 -12.15 11.76
CA ARG A 4 -29.47 -10.89 11.41
C ARG A 4 -28.12 -10.88 12.11
N THR A 5 -27.04 -10.99 11.34
CA THR A 5 -25.68 -10.67 11.77
C THR A 5 -25.62 -9.16 11.97
N THR A 6 -25.44 -8.71 13.20
CA THR A 6 -25.15 -7.31 13.53
C THR A 6 -23.66 -7.24 13.85
N SER A 7 -22.86 -6.98 12.82
CA SER A 7 -21.46 -6.58 12.98
C SER A 7 -21.42 -5.25 13.73
N VAL A 8 -20.79 -5.23 14.90
CA VAL A 8 -20.59 -4.01 15.68
C VAL A 8 -19.31 -3.34 15.18
N TRP A 9 -19.48 -2.31 14.36
CA TRP A 9 -18.40 -1.48 13.86
C TRP A 9 -17.89 -0.56 14.98
N VAL A 10 -16.59 -0.61 15.29
CA VAL A 10 -15.91 0.52 15.93
C VAL A 10 -15.68 1.58 14.84
N GLU A 11 -16.72 2.36 14.60
CA GLU A 11 -16.70 3.51 13.71
C GLU A 11 -15.89 4.62 14.39
N SER A 12 -14.57 4.63 14.20
CA SER A 12 -13.74 5.76 14.64
C SER A 12 -13.93 6.92 13.66
N ALA A 13 -15.10 7.55 13.74
CA ALA A 13 -15.43 8.76 13.00
C ALA A 13 -14.57 9.92 13.52
N ASP A 14 -13.72 10.47 12.64
CA ASP A 14 -13.21 11.83 12.84
C ASP A 14 -14.40 12.80 12.89
N LYS A 15 -14.27 13.87 13.68
CA LYS A 15 -15.31 14.90 13.92
C LYS A 15 -15.73 15.66 12.65
N THR A 16 -15.18 15.29 11.50
CA THR A 16 -15.42 15.85 10.17
C THR A 16 -16.42 15.05 9.34
N GLY A 17 -16.87 13.86 9.80
CA GLY A 17 -17.85 13.04 9.08
C GLY A 17 -17.31 12.45 7.75
N GLN A 18 -16.00 12.49 7.53
CA GLN A 18 -15.36 11.68 6.50
C GLN A 18 -14.97 10.34 7.12
N ALA A 19 -15.49 9.25 6.57
CA ALA A 19 -14.94 7.92 6.84
C ALA A 19 -13.43 7.99 6.54
N LYS A 20 -12.60 7.82 7.58
CA LYS A 20 -11.16 7.67 7.42
C LYS A 20 -10.98 6.45 6.53
N ALA A 21 -10.59 6.64 5.27
CA ALA A 21 -10.23 5.51 4.43
C ALA A 21 -9.10 4.79 5.15
N MET A 22 -9.40 3.64 5.74
CA MET A 22 -8.39 2.85 6.44
C MET A 22 -7.38 2.38 5.41
N ASP A 23 -6.10 2.60 5.71
CA ASP A 23 -5.03 2.09 4.87
C ASP A 23 -5.18 0.57 4.74
N THR A 24 -5.04 0.09 3.52
CA THR A 24 -5.28 -1.32 3.17
C THR A 24 -3.98 -2.11 3.22
N TYR A 25 -2.89 -1.47 2.77
CA TYR A 25 -1.59 -2.08 2.63
C TYR A 25 -0.51 -1.23 3.28
N ARG A 26 0.56 -1.89 3.72
CA ARG A 26 1.83 -1.25 4.05
C ARG A 26 2.88 -1.73 3.05
N ILE A 27 3.58 -0.79 2.40
CA ILE A 27 4.54 -1.08 1.34
C ILE A 27 5.93 -0.72 1.82
N SER A 28 6.87 -1.66 1.71
CA SER A 28 8.31 -1.44 1.86
C SER A 28 9.01 -1.59 0.53
N ILE A 29 9.97 -0.71 0.25
CA ILE A 29 10.93 -0.87 -0.84
C ILE A 29 12.25 -1.29 -0.21
N ASP A 30 12.65 -2.53 -0.43
CA ASP A 30 13.88 -3.08 0.13
C ASP A 30 15.10 -2.64 -0.70
N ASP A 31 14.98 -2.63 -2.02
CA ASP A 31 16.08 -2.29 -2.94
C ASP A 31 15.60 -1.65 -4.26
N ARG A 32 16.49 -0.86 -4.88
CA ARG A 32 16.40 -0.44 -6.28
C ARG A 32 17.72 -0.70 -7.00
N SER A 33 17.65 -1.54 -8.02
CA SER A 33 18.76 -1.78 -8.96
C SER A 33 18.36 -1.30 -10.36
N GLY A 34 18.82 -0.10 -10.74
CA GLY A 34 18.48 0.52 -12.02
C GLY A 34 16.97 0.74 -12.16
N ALA A 35 16.37 0.13 -13.17
CA ALA A 35 14.93 0.22 -13.46
C ALA A 35 14.07 -0.82 -12.71
N THR A 36 14.66 -1.57 -11.78
CA THR A 36 13.96 -2.62 -11.02
C THR A 36 13.88 -2.25 -9.54
N LEU A 37 12.68 -2.41 -8.98
CA LEU A 37 12.37 -2.28 -7.55
C LEU A 37 12.07 -3.65 -6.97
N ARG A 38 12.50 -3.87 -5.73
CA ARG A 38 12.14 -5.03 -4.92
C ARG A 38 11.60 -4.53 -3.58
N GLY A 39 10.59 -5.21 -3.07
CA GLY A 39 9.94 -4.79 -1.84
C GLY A 39 8.93 -5.80 -1.34
N ARG A 40 8.21 -5.41 -0.29
CA ARG A 40 7.12 -6.18 0.28
C ARG A 40 5.87 -5.33 0.39
N VAL A 41 4.74 -6.00 0.31
CA VAL A 41 3.43 -5.41 0.53
C VAL A 41 2.73 -6.25 1.58
N HIS A 42 2.54 -5.64 2.74
CA HIS A 42 1.85 -6.23 3.88
C HIS A 42 0.37 -5.88 3.80
N ILE A 43 -0.47 -6.88 4.06
CA ILE A 43 -1.91 -6.73 4.19
C ILE A 43 -2.16 -6.33 5.65
N ILE A 44 -2.68 -5.13 5.89
CA ILE A 44 -2.88 -4.59 7.24
C ILE A 44 -4.36 -4.35 7.57
N ASN A 45 -5.24 -4.65 6.62
CA ASN A 45 -6.68 -4.44 6.76
C ASN A 45 -7.42 -5.77 6.48
N PRO A 46 -8.37 -6.17 7.35
CA PRO A 46 -9.17 -7.38 7.16
C PRO A 46 -10.00 -7.41 5.88
N ASP A 47 -10.36 -6.23 5.34
CA ASP A 47 -11.14 -6.13 4.10
C ASP A 47 -10.30 -6.44 2.84
N ALA A 48 -8.99 -6.63 2.98
CA ALA A 48 -8.13 -7.03 1.88
C ALA A 48 -7.88 -8.54 1.88
N GLU A 49 -8.50 -9.23 0.93
CA GLU A 49 -8.33 -10.68 0.75
C GLU A 49 -6.96 -11.05 0.19
N ALA A 50 -6.38 -10.21 -0.67
CA ALA A 50 -5.12 -10.46 -1.34
C ALA A 50 -4.46 -9.18 -1.84
N VAL A 51 -3.17 -9.27 -2.15
CA VAL A 51 -2.43 -8.21 -2.83
C VAL A 51 -2.78 -8.21 -4.32
N PRO A 52 -3.11 -7.06 -4.93
CA PRO A 52 -3.45 -7.02 -6.35
C PRO A 52 -2.27 -7.41 -7.27
N PRO A 53 -2.46 -8.35 -8.21
CA PRO A 53 -1.39 -8.86 -9.07
C PRO A 53 -1.17 -8.05 -10.36
N GLY A 54 -1.93 -6.96 -10.55
CA GLY A 54 -1.92 -6.17 -11.79
C GLY A 54 -0.80 -5.12 -11.88
N ARG A 55 -0.40 -4.78 -13.11
CA ARG A 55 0.60 -3.72 -13.37
C ARG A 55 0.09 -2.33 -12.98
N ASP A 56 -1.22 -2.14 -12.97
CA ASP A 56 -1.89 -0.93 -12.47
C ASP A 56 -1.56 -0.71 -10.99
N PHE A 57 -1.59 -1.77 -10.16
CA PHE A 57 -1.15 -1.69 -8.77
C PHE A 57 0.32 -1.26 -8.68
N ALA A 58 1.20 -1.93 -9.42
CA ALA A 58 2.62 -1.57 -9.47
C ALA A 58 2.87 -0.11 -9.89
N LEU A 59 2.14 0.40 -10.89
CA LEU A 59 2.24 1.79 -11.29
C LEU A 59 1.71 2.74 -10.21
N ARG A 60 0.59 2.40 -9.55
CA ARG A 60 0.05 3.19 -8.43
C ARG A 60 1.03 3.32 -7.28
N VAL A 61 1.78 2.26 -6.95
CA VAL A 61 2.87 2.33 -5.96
C VAL A 61 3.89 3.40 -6.34
N ILE A 62 4.36 3.40 -7.59
CA ILE A 62 5.36 4.36 -8.07
C ILE A 62 4.83 5.80 -8.02
N VAL A 63 3.59 6.00 -8.50
CA VAL A 63 2.92 7.32 -8.54
C VAL A 63 2.66 7.85 -7.12
N GLU A 64 2.27 6.98 -6.20
CA GLU A 64 1.98 7.36 -4.81
C GLU A 64 3.24 7.83 -4.08
N VAL A 65 4.38 7.14 -4.25
CA VAL A 65 5.66 7.59 -3.68
C VAL A 65 6.06 8.97 -4.22
N TRP A 66 5.92 9.19 -5.54
CA TRP A 66 6.19 10.50 -6.14
C TRP A 66 5.30 11.59 -5.52
N HIS A 67 4.00 11.32 -5.38
CA HIS A 67 3.03 12.25 -4.83
C HIS A 67 3.35 12.59 -3.36
N ARG A 68 3.71 11.59 -2.55
CA ARG A 68 4.08 11.79 -1.14
C ARG A 68 5.31 12.64 -0.97
N ILE A 69 6.38 12.36 -1.72
CA ILE A 69 7.61 13.18 -1.71
C ILE A 69 7.28 14.62 -2.09
N ARG A 70 6.51 14.80 -3.17
CA ARG A 70 6.19 16.14 -3.68
C ARG A 70 5.44 16.99 -2.66
N HIS A 71 4.43 16.40 -2.03
CA HIS A 71 3.51 17.13 -1.14
C HIS A 71 3.87 17.04 0.35
N GLY A 72 4.87 16.24 0.71
CA GLY A 72 5.26 16.01 2.11
C GLY A 72 4.20 15.24 2.90
N HIS A 73 3.41 14.39 2.24
CA HIS A 73 2.36 13.60 2.88
C HIS A 73 2.93 12.26 3.37
N PHE A 74 3.02 12.12 4.69
CA PHE A 74 3.57 10.93 5.33
C PHE A 74 2.64 10.51 6.47
N PHE A 75 2.32 9.23 6.53
CA PHE A 75 1.63 8.64 7.66
C PHE A 75 2.56 8.57 8.86
N THR A 76 2.06 9.02 10.01
CA THR A 76 2.71 8.92 11.31
C THR A 76 1.80 8.09 12.20
N SER A 77 2.30 6.99 12.75
CA SER A 77 1.48 5.93 13.33
C SER A 77 0.77 6.32 14.62
N GLY A 78 1.23 7.36 15.32
CA GLY A 78 0.54 8.00 16.45
C GLY A 78 0.36 7.11 17.68
N GLU A 79 -0.38 6.00 17.52
CA GLU A 79 -0.82 5.03 18.53
C GLU A 79 -0.86 3.58 18.01
N GLU A 80 -0.74 3.32 16.69
CA GLU A 80 -0.76 1.97 16.10
C GLU A 80 0.65 1.35 16.03
N ASN A 81 0.77 0.02 16.19
CA ASN A 81 2.04 -0.74 16.10
C ASN A 81 2.67 -0.77 14.70
N LEU A 82 2.11 -0.03 13.75
CA LEU A 82 2.68 0.15 12.44
C LEU A 82 3.82 1.18 12.53
N PRO A 83 4.96 0.98 11.86
CA PRO A 83 6.02 1.98 11.88
C PRO A 83 5.63 3.18 11.01
N ASP A 84 6.18 4.37 11.31
CA ASP A 84 5.99 5.59 10.51
C ASP A 84 6.41 5.43 9.05
N ASP A 85 5.90 6.29 8.19
CA ASP A 85 6.40 6.43 6.83
C ASP A 85 7.86 6.88 6.83
N ARG A 86 8.62 6.33 5.89
CA ARG A 86 10.05 6.61 5.79
C ARG A 86 10.46 6.79 4.34
N LEU A 87 11.41 7.70 4.14
CA LEU A 87 12.12 7.89 2.88
C LEU A 87 13.56 7.37 3.00
N HIS A 88 14.13 7.01 1.86
CA HIS A 88 15.53 6.59 1.76
C HIS A 88 16.52 7.76 1.80
N LEU A 89 16.06 8.98 1.50
CA LEU A 89 16.81 10.24 1.54
C LEU A 89 15.96 11.33 2.21
N GLY A 90 16.59 12.46 2.52
CA GLY A 90 15.88 13.63 3.03
C GLY A 90 14.87 14.17 2.01
N LEU A 91 13.75 14.72 2.51
CA LEU A 91 12.67 15.22 1.65
C LEU A 91 13.15 16.30 0.66
N ASP A 92 14.03 17.21 1.10
CA ASP A 92 14.54 18.29 0.26
C ASP A 92 15.41 17.78 -0.90
N GLU A 93 16.16 16.70 -0.68
CA GLU A 93 16.96 16.06 -1.73
C GLU A 93 16.06 15.41 -2.77
N LEU A 94 15.02 14.70 -2.32
CA LEU A 94 14.07 14.03 -3.22
C LEU A 94 13.15 15.00 -3.96
N ARG A 95 12.88 16.17 -3.38
CA ARG A 95 12.09 17.23 -4.03
C ARG A 95 12.69 17.66 -5.36
N GLY A 96 14.01 17.79 -5.45
CA GLY A 96 14.69 18.13 -6.70
C GLY A 96 14.44 17.11 -7.82
N VAL A 97 14.34 15.82 -7.47
CA VAL A 97 14.07 14.75 -8.43
C VAL A 97 12.61 14.79 -8.89
N VAL A 98 11.65 14.89 -7.96
CA VAL A 98 10.22 14.84 -8.30
C VAL A 98 9.69 16.11 -8.99
N GLU A 99 10.37 17.24 -8.83
CA GLU A 99 10.06 18.52 -9.49
C GLU A 99 10.75 18.70 -10.85
N GLU A 100 11.56 17.73 -11.31
CA GLU A 100 12.12 17.74 -12.67
C GLU A 100 10.98 17.86 -13.70
N PRO A 101 10.97 18.86 -14.60
CA PRO A 101 9.80 19.17 -15.43
C PRO A 101 9.28 18.00 -16.27
N GLY A 102 10.18 17.20 -16.85
CA GLY A 102 9.81 16.03 -17.65
C GLY A 102 9.09 14.97 -16.82
N LEU A 103 9.69 14.59 -15.70
CA LEU A 103 9.16 13.59 -14.78
C LEU A 103 7.85 14.05 -14.14
N LYS A 104 7.82 15.29 -13.64
CA LYS A 104 6.65 15.91 -13.04
C LYS A 104 5.45 15.88 -13.97
N SER A 105 5.62 16.29 -15.23
CA SER A 105 4.55 16.31 -16.22
C SER A 105 3.97 14.91 -16.48
N VAL A 106 4.83 13.89 -16.49
CA VAL A 106 4.40 12.48 -16.63
C VAL A 106 3.55 12.05 -15.43
N PHE A 107 4.05 12.26 -14.19
CA PHE A 107 3.35 11.82 -13.00
C PHE A 107 2.06 12.59 -12.70
N GLU A 108 2.00 13.88 -13.03
CA GLU A 108 0.75 14.65 -12.96
C GLU A 108 -0.32 14.07 -13.88
N ARG A 109 0.04 13.67 -15.12
CA ARG A 109 -0.89 12.98 -16.02
C ARG A 109 -1.33 11.63 -15.46
N LEU A 110 -0.40 10.82 -14.96
CA LEU A 110 -0.73 9.51 -14.37
C LEU A 110 -1.67 9.66 -13.16
N ARG A 111 -1.42 10.63 -12.28
CA ARG A 111 -2.28 10.91 -11.14
C ARG A 111 -3.66 11.42 -11.55
N ALA A 112 -3.74 12.21 -12.63
CA ALA A 112 -5.01 12.67 -13.17
C ALA A 112 -5.85 11.51 -13.74
N LEU A 113 -5.24 10.56 -14.46
CA LEU A 113 -5.91 9.35 -14.94
C LEU A 113 -6.44 8.51 -13.78
N ASP A 114 -5.60 8.30 -12.77
CA ASP A 114 -5.95 7.53 -11.57
C ASP A 114 -7.13 8.14 -10.80
N ARG A 115 -7.08 9.46 -10.52
CA ARG A 115 -8.15 10.19 -9.80
C ARG A 115 -9.40 10.42 -10.64
N GLY A 116 -9.24 10.61 -11.94
CA GLY A 116 -10.33 10.75 -12.90
C GLY A 116 -11.13 9.45 -13.10
N ARG A 117 -10.65 8.35 -12.50
CA ARG A 117 -11.22 6.99 -12.64
C ARG A 117 -11.26 6.51 -14.09
N ASP A 118 -10.34 7.00 -14.93
CA ASP A 118 -10.11 6.42 -16.25
C ASP A 118 -9.21 5.19 -16.11
N ALA A 119 -9.80 4.13 -15.55
CA ALA A 119 -9.09 2.91 -15.19
C ALA A 119 -8.45 2.23 -16.41
N ARG A 120 -9.10 2.31 -17.58
CA ARG A 120 -8.56 1.75 -18.83
C ARG A 120 -7.34 2.52 -19.30
N ALA A 121 -7.42 3.85 -19.42
CA ALA A 121 -6.27 4.64 -19.85
C ALA A 121 -5.12 4.52 -18.85
N PHE A 122 -5.41 4.46 -17.54
CA PHE A 122 -4.39 4.20 -16.53
C PHE A 122 -3.74 2.82 -16.71
N HIS A 123 -4.54 1.78 -16.95
CA HIS A 123 -4.03 0.43 -17.21
C HIS A 123 -3.16 0.36 -18.47
N GLU A 124 -3.58 1.00 -19.56
CA GLU A 124 -2.77 1.08 -20.80
C GLU A 124 -1.40 1.74 -20.51
N ARG A 125 -1.39 2.84 -19.75
CA ARG A 125 -0.14 3.46 -19.30
C ARG A 125 0.67 2.58 -18.34
N ALA A 126 0.02 1.80 -17.48
CA ALA A 126 0.68 0.84 -16.62
C ALA A 126 1.41 -0.23 -17.43
N CYS A 127 0.79 -0.74 -18.51
CA CYS A 127 1.41 -1.69 -19.41
C CYS A 127 2.60 -1.13 -20.19
N GLU A 128 2.58 0.17 -20.52
CA GLU A 128 3.70 0.86 -21.17
C GLU A 128 4.86 1.15 -20.21
N VAL A 129 4.56 1.58 -18.98
CA VAL A 129 5.57 1.98 -18.00
C VAL A 129 6.18 0.77 -17.29
N VAL A 130 5.33 -0.15 -16.80
CA VAL A 130 5.71 -1.35 -16.06
C VAL A 130 5.83 -2.51 -17.04
N VAL A 131 7.08 -2.87 -17.36
CA VAL A 131 7.37 -3.94 -18.33
C VAL A 131 7.22 -5.33 -17.71
N ASP A 132 7.47 -5.45 -16.41
CA ASP A 132 7.30 -6.69 -15.65
C ASP A 132 6.85 -6.37 -14.22
N TYR A 133 5.89 -7.15 -13.72
CA TYR A 133 5.46 -7.11 -12.33
C TYR A 133 5.26 -8.54 -11.86
N ARG A 134 6.01 -8.91 -10.82
CA ARG A 134 5.93 -10.23 -10.19
C ARG A 134 5.56 -10.07 -8.75
N LEU A 135 4.61 -10.89 -8.33
CA LEU A 135 4.17 -10.99 -6.95
C LEU A 135 4.48 -12.42 -6.48
N GLY A 136 5.12 -12.52 -5.32
CA GLY A 136 5.40 -13.79 -4.66
C GLY A 136 4.18 -14.34 -3.93
N GLU A 137 4.37 -15.50 -3.30
CA GLU A 137 3.37 -16.10 -2.42
C GLU A 137 3.19 -15.27 -1.14
N ILE A 138 1.98 -15.30 -0.59
CA ILE A 138 1.69 -14.68 0.70
C ILE A 138 2.38 -15.48 1.80
N ARG A 139 3.19 -14.80 2.61
CA ARG A 139 3.81 -15.31 3.83
C ARG A 139 3.02 -14.82 5.04
N ASN A 140 3.24 -15.47 6.19
CA ASN A 140 2.58 -15.18 7.47
C ASN A 140 1.05 -15.22 7.41
N TRP A 141 0.50 -16.24 6.74
CA TRP A 141 -0.92 -16.58 6.79
C TRP A 141 -1.16 -17.65 7.87
N PRO A 142 -2.26 -17.62 8.66
CA PRO A 142 -3.40 -16.69 8.61
C PRO A 142 -3.11 -15.30 9.19
N PRO A 143 -3.90 -14.28 8.81
CA PRO A 143 -3.75 -12.93 9.32
C PRO A 143 -4.13 -12.82 10.80
N PRO A 144 -3.74 -11.73 11.48
CA PRO A 144 -3.97 -11.61 12.90
C PRO A 144 -5.43 -11.38 13.31
N TRP A 145 -6.26 -10.86 12.42
CA TRP A 145 -7.70 -10.75 12.65
C TRP A 145 -8.47 -12.07 12.44
N ASP A 146 -7.76 -13.15 12.10
CA ASP A 146 -8.29 -14.51 11.99
C ASP A 146 -7.85 -15.36 13.20
N PHE A 147 -7.32 -14.73 14.26
CA PHE A 147 -6.99 -15.42 15.52
C PHE A 147 -8.25 -15.70 16.33
N GLY A 148 -8.84 -16.88 16.13
CA GLY A 148 -9.95 -17.40 16.93
C GLY A 148 -11.31 -17.02 16.35
N ASP A 149 -12.22 -17.99 16.27
CA ASP A 149 -13.62 -17.70 15.98
C ASP A 149 -14.20 -16.94 17.18
N GLU A 150 -14.87 -15.80 16.95
CA GLU A 150 -15.64 -15.09 17.99
C GLU A 150 -16.71 -15.99 18.64
N ASP A 151 -17.07 -17.09 17.95
CA ASP A 151 -18.00 -18.11 18.39
C ASP A 151 -17.34 -19.20 19.28
N ASP A 152 -16.02 -19.13 19.52
CA ASP A 152 -15.32 -20.03 20.45
C ASP A 152 -15.52 -19.56 21.91
N GLU A 153 -16.01 -20.46 22.76
CA GLU A 153 -16.25 -20.19 24.19
C GLU A 153 -14.94 -19.88 24.96
N GLU A 154 -13.77 -20.09 24.33
CA GLU A 154 -12.44 -19.77 24.85
C GLU A 154 -11.86 -18.43 24.32
N TYR A 155 -12.63 -17.60 23.58
CA TYR A 155 -12.16 -16.29 23.12
C TYR A 155 -11.89 -15.33 24.29
N ASP A 156 -10.62 -14.95 24.44
CA ASP A 156 -10.15 -13.95 25.42
C ASP A 156 -9.74 -12.66 24.70
N GLU A 157 -10.60 -11.64 24.80
CA GLU A 157 -10.40 -10.32 24.19
C GLU A 157 -9.13 -9.62 24.69
N ASP A 158 -8.78 -9.77 25.97
CA ASP A 158 -7.57 -9.16 26.55
C ASP A 158 -6.31 -9.87 26.02
N ALA A 159 -6.36 -11.19 25.86
CA ALA A 159 -5.28 -11.95 25.24
C ALA A 159 -5.10 -11.61 23.76
N TYR A 160 -6.21 -11.45 23.02
CA TYR A 160 -6.19 -11.01 21.62
C TYR A 160 -5.62 -9.59 21.47
N ALA A 161 -6.08 -8.65 22.28
CA ALA A 161 -5.57 -7.28 22.31
C ALA A 161 -4.08 -7.24 22.69
N GLY A 162 -3.66 -8.03 23.68
CA GLY A 162 -2.25 -8.16 24.06
C GLY A 162 -1.37 -8.73 22.94
N LYS A 163 -1.89 -9.68 22.16
CA LYS A 163 -1.20 -10.25 20.99
C LYS A 163 -1.05 -9.22 19.87
N LEU A 164 -2.13 -8.53 19.50
CA LEU A 164 -2.08 -7.43 18.53
C LEU A 164 -1.12 -6.32 18.99
N ALA A 165 -1.13 -6.01 20.29
CA ALA A 165 -0.25 -5.00 20.88
C ALA A 165 1.25 -5.41 20.83
N ALA A 166 1.56 -6.70 20.78
CA ALA A 166 2.93 -7.20 20.66
C ALA A 166 3.39 -7.40 19.21
N MET A 167 2.47 -7.41 18.24
CA MET A 167 2.79 -7.63 16.84
C MET A 167 3.57 -6.47 16.23
N THR A 168 4.52 -6.83 15.39
CA THR A 168 5.24 -5.93 14.51
C THR A 168 4.75 -6.09 13.08
N LEU A 169 5.11 -5.16 12.19
CA LEU A 169 4.76 -5.27 10.77
C LEU A 169 5.21 -6.60 10.14
N GLU A 170 6.33 -7.15 10.59
CA GLU A 170 6.87 -8.42 10.08
C GLU A 170 6.01 -9.63 10.45
N ASP A 171 5.06 -9.48 11.37
CA ASP A 171 4.12 -10.53 11.76
C ASP A 171 2.83 -10.50 10.91
N TYR A 172 2.59 -9.42 10.16
CA TYR A 172 1.45 -9.33 9.25
C TYR A 172 1.67 -10.15 7.98
N PRO A 173 0.60 -10.64 7.32
CA PRO A 173 0.71 -11.27 6.02
C PRO A 173 1.34 -10.34 5.01
N TYR A 174 2.25 -10.86 4.20
CA TYR A 174 2.89 -10.06 3.15
C TYR A 174 3.24 -10.89 1.93
N ALA A 175 3.33 -10.22 0.80
CA ALA A 175 3.92 -10.78 -0.41
C ALA A 175 5.14 -9.96 -0.84
N GLU A 176 6.20 -10.65 -1.25
CA GLU A 176 7.35 -10.01 -1.91
C GLU A 176 6.94 -9.61 -3.33
N PHE A 177 7.42 -8.47 -3.82
CA PHE A 177 7.21 -8.07 -5.20
C PHE A 177 8.50 -7.67 -5.90
N THR A 178 8.45 -7.73 -7.24
CA THR A 178 9.44 -7.14 -8.13
C THR A 178 8.72 -6.34 -9.20
N ILE A 179 9.08 -5.06 -9.34
CA ILE A 179 8.57 -4.18 -10.40
C ILE A 179 9.74 -3.81 -11.29
N THR A 180 9.61 -3.99 -12.60
CA THR A 180 10.57 -3.49 -13.59
C THR A 180 9.87 -2.49 -14.50
N VAL A 181 10.46 -1.31 -14.66
CA VAL A 181 9.96 -0.26 -15.56
C VAL A 181 10.78 -0.17 -16.84
N GLY A 182 10.17 0.30 -17.92
CA GLY A 182 10.84 0.45 -19.21
C GLY A 182 11.86 1.60 -19.26
N ASP A 183 11.71 2.60 -18.39
CA ASP A 183 12.61 3.75 -18.28
C ASP A 183 12.93 4.01 -16.79
N VAL A 184 14.23 3.95 -16.46
CA VAL A 184 14.76 4.14 -15.10
C VAL A 184 14.33 5.46 -14.47
N ARG A 185 14.03 6.48 -15.27
CA ARG A 185 13.55 7.78 -14.78
C ARG A 185 12.24 7.65 -14.00
N HIS A 186 11.37 6.70 -14.35
CA HIS A 186 10.11 6.47 -13.62
C HIS A 186 10.31 5.99 -12.17
N VAL A 187 11.51 5.50 -11.81
CA VAL A 187 11.84 5.08 -10.44
C VAL A 187 13.02 5.87 -9.89
N ALA A 188 13.31 7.04 -10.46
CA ALA A 188 14.43 7.89 -10.03
C ALA A 188 14.27 8.40 -8.60
N HIS A 189 13.03 8.67 -8.18
CA HIS A 189 12.66 9.16 -6.85
C HIS A 189 12.48 8.06 -5.81
N ILE A 190 12.74 6.80 -6.16
CA ILE A 190 12.52 5.63 -5.31
C ILE A 190 13.88 5.00 -4.97
N GLY A 191 14.05 4.57 -3.74
CA GLY A 191 15.23 3.86 -3.26
C GLY A 191 14.91 2.93 -2.09
N GLY A 192 15.85 2.05 -1.76
CA GLY A 192 15.71 1.11 -0.66
C GLY A 192 15.58 1.81 0.70
N GLY A 193 14.69 1.32 1.55
CA GLY A 193 14.34 1.91 2.85
C GLY A 193 13.12 2.83 2.81
N ILE A 194 12.42 2.96 1.67
CA ILE A 194 11.10 3.60 1.64
C ILE A 194 10.08 2.69 2.32
N HIS A 195 9.20 3.29 3.10
CA HIS A 195 8.10 2.60 3.74
C HIS A 195 6.86 3.50 3.81
N PHE A 196 5.69 3.00 3.42
CA PHE A 196 4.45 3.79 3.51
C PHE A 196 3.16 2.97 3.59
N ALA A 197 2.14 3.51 4.28
CA ALA A 197 0.79 2.95 4.30
C ALA A 197 -0.05 3.53 3.17
N THR A 198 -0.96 2.73 2.61
CA THR A 198 -1.76 3.14 1.48
C THR A 198 -3.08 2.38 1.35
N ALA A 199 -4.09 3.06 0.81
CA ALA A 199 -5.35 2.48 0.37
C ALA A 199 -5.41 2.26 -1.15
N ILE A 200 -4.25 2.02 -1.80
CA ILE A 200 -4.21 1.69 -3.23
C ILE A 200 -5.04 0.44 -3.48
N GLN A 201 -6.12 0.57 -4.23
CA GLN A 201 -6.85 -0.56 -4.78
C GLN A 201 -6.16 -1.03 -6.07
N GLY A 202 -6.25 -2.31 -6.42
CA GLY A 202 -5.98 -2.79 -7.78
C GLY A 202 -7.32 -3.19 -8.41
N GLY A 203 -7.54 -2.90 -9.68
CA GLY A 203 -8.91 -2.88 -10.19
C GLY A 203 -9.08 -3.04 -11.69
N PHE A 204 -8.17 -3.74 -12.35
CA PHE A 204 -8.49 -4.35 -13.63
C PHE A 204 -8.28 -5.86 -13.53
N ASP A 205 -9.40 -6.57 -13.41
CA ASP A 205 -9.45 -8.01 -13.53
C ASP A 205 -8.84 -8.44 -14.88
N ARG A 206 -8.11 -9.55 -14.85
CA ARG A 206 -7.66 -10.24 -16.06
C ARG A 206 -8.91 -10.75 -16.78
N GLU A 207 -9.27 -10.14 -17.91
CA GLU A 207 -9.88 -10.90 -19.01
C GLU A 207 -8.83 -11.80 -19.67
#